data_AF-V6Z458-F1
#
_entry.id   AF-V6Z458-F1
#
_cell.length_a   1.000
_cell.length_b   1.000
_cell.length_c   1.000
_cell.angle_alpha   90.00
_cell.angle_beta   90.00
_cell.angle_gamma   90.00
#
_symmetry.space_group_name_H-M   'P 1'
#
loop_
_entity.id
_entity.type
_entity.pdbx_description
1 polymer ?
#
loop_
_entity_poly.entity_id
_entity_poly.type
_entity_poly.pdbx_seq_one_letter_code
_entity_poly.pdbx_strand_id
1 'polypeptide(L)'
;MDSRKDFDWCHYQPNDDSLDVNHSVSFYYKYLVDENKRTFERIDAFEVPYSPYLSSTQALGDNMLVASGQDISFGEYDAKGNLIKRFRYLGETTSIYRVFKYDFDNFYFTQSENE
;
A
#
# COMPACT_ATOMS: atom_id res chain seq x y z
N MET A 1 8.54 -26.73 -8.07
CA MET A 1 7.36 -27.09 -7.27
C MET A 1 6.18 -26.46 -7.97
N ASP A 2 5.40 -27.25 -8.69
CA ASP A 2 4.14 -26.80 -9.28
C ASP A 2 3.02 -27.58 -8.60
N SER A 3 2.17 -26.86 -7.85
CA SER A 3 1.07 -27.43 -7.08
C SER A 3 -0.19 -27.66 -7.91
N ARG A 4 -0.20 -27.27 -9.20
CA ARG A 4 -1.37 -27.42 -10.09
C ARG A 4 -0.98 -28.05 -11.43
N LYS A 5 -0.82 -29.37 -11.43
CA LYS A 5 -0.46 -30.15 -12.62
C LYS A 5 -1.48 -30.06 -13.77
N ASP A 6 -2.73 -29.73 -13.46
CA ASP A 6 -3.82 -29.64 -14.45
C ASP A 6 -4.03 -28.20 -14.98
N PHE A 7 -3.22 -27.24 -14.54
CA PHE A 7 -3.33 -25.86 -15.00
C PHE A 7 -2.57 -25.69 -16.33
N ASP A 8 -3.27 -25.25 -17.37
CA ASP A 8 -2.67 -24.98 -18.67
C ASP A 8 -1.93 -23.63 -18.66
N TRP A 9 -0.62 -23.70 -18.50
CA TRP A 9 0.26 -22.55 -18.49
C TRP A 9 0.45 -21.89 -19.85
N CYS A 10 0.01 -22.50 -20.97
CA CYS A 10 0.29 -21.96 -22.30
C CYS A 10 -0.34 -20.59 -22.57
N HIS A 11 -1.38 -20.24 -21.81
CA HIS A 11 -2.02 -18.92 -21.86
C HIS A 11 -1.42 -17.89 -20.90
N TYR A 12 -0.49 -18.29 -20.02
CA TYR A 12 0.20 -17.38 -19.13
C TYR A 12 1.42 -16.83 -19.85
N GLN A 13 1.28 -15.67 -20.50
CA GLN A 13 2.45 -14.97 -21.02
C GLN A 13 3.31 -14.52 -19.84
N PRO A 14 4.64 -14.79 -19.86
CA PRO A 14 5.53 -14.18 -18.90
C PRO A 14 5.36 -12.67 -19.02
N ASN A 15 5.11 -12.01 -17.89
CA ASN A 15 5.02 -10.57 -17.83
C ASN A 15 6.31 -10.01 -18.44
N ASP A 16 6.20 -9.18 -19.47
CA ASP A 16 7.32 -8.37 -19.92
C ASP A 16 7.71 -7.46 -18.74
N ASP A 17 8.91 -7.64 -18.20
CA ASP A 17 9.43 -6.84 -17.08
C ASP A 17 9.61 -5.35 -17.48
N SER A 18 9.38 -4.99 -18.75
CA SER A 18 9.33 -3.61 -19.22
C SER A 18 7.92 -3.00 -19.13
N LEU A 19 7.48 -2.68 -17.91
CA LEU A 19 6.36 -1.76 -17.76
C LEU A 19 6.79 -0.37 -18.27
N ASP A 20 6.07 0.18 -19.24
CA ASP A 20 6.27 1.57 -19.68
C ASP A 20 5.83 2.52 -18.53
N VAL A 21 6.81 2.92 -17.73
CA VAL A 21 6.61 3.67 -16.47
C VAL A 21 6.46 5.17 -16.68
N ASN A 22 6.58 5.68 -17.92
CA ASN A 22 6.45 7.12 -18.17
C ASN A 22 4.98 7.55 -18.02
N HIS A 23 4.71 8.28 -16.93
CA HIS A 23 3.40 8.86 -16.55
C HIS A 23 2.39 7.91 -15.91
N SER A 24 2.81 6.75 -15.43
CA SER A 24 1.92 5.89 -14.64
C SER A 24 1.69 6.48 -13.24
N VAL A 25 0.48 6.30 -12.70
CA VAL A 25 0.09 6.68 -11.33
C VAL A 25 -0.44 5.43 -10.61
N SER A 26 -0.18 5.31 -9.32
CA SER A 26 -0.77 4.26 -8.48
C SER A 26 -1.95 4.83 -7.70
N PHE A 27 -2.87 3.98 -7.29
CA PHE A 27 -4.05 4.38 -6.53
C PHE A 27 -4.15 3.63 -5.22
N TYR A 28 -4.54 4.35 -4.17
CA TYR A 28 -5.19 3.75 -3.02
C TYR A 28 -6.66 3.48 -3.35
N TYR A 29 -7.18 2.33 -2.91
CA TYR A 29 -8.61 2.01 -2.97
C TYR A 29 -9.09 1.42 -1.65
N LYS A 30 -10.26 1.87 -1.20
CA LYS A 30 -10.98 1.28 -0.08
C LYS A 30 -12.32 0.73 -0.56
N TYR A 31 -12.63 -0.50 -0.17
CA TYR A 31 -13.88 -1.16 -0.52
C TYR A 31 -14.66 -1.53 0.74
N LEU A 32 -15.98 -1.30 0.70
CA LEU A 32 -16.92 -1.87 1.64
C LEU A 32 -17.48 -3.16 1.03
N VAL A 33 -17.33 -4.28 1.75
CA VAL A 33 -17.76 -5.61 1.28
C VAL A 33 -18.99 -6.04 2.08
N ASP A 34 -20.07 -6.38 1.37
CA ASP A 34 -21.23 -7.06 1.93
C ASP A 34 -21.16 -8.54 1.52
N GLU A 35 -20.73 -9.39 2.46
CA GLU A 35 -20.54 -10.82 2.21
C GLU A 35 -21.88 -11.58 2.07
N ASN A 36 -22.94 -11.11 2.73
CA ASN A 36 -24.26 -11.73 2.66
C ASN A 36 -24.86 -11.57 1.27
N LYS A 37 -24.70 -10.37 0.69
CA LYS A 37 -25.16 -10.07 -0.68
C LYS A 37 -24.12 -10.39 -1.75
N ARG A 38 -22.89 -10.71 -1.36
CA ARG A 38 -21.73 -10.94 -2.24
C ARG A 38 -21.46 -9.75 -3.15
N THR A 39 -21.52 -8.55 -2.58
CA THR A 39 -21.31 -7.28 -3.29
C THR A 39 -20.18 -6.50 -2.64
N PHE A 40 -19.54 -5.62 -3.41
CA PHE A 40 -18.56 -4.68 -2.89
C PHE A 40 -18.78 -3.31 -3.54
N GLU A 41 -18.45 -2.25 -2.80
CA GLU A 41 -18.54 -0.87 -3.25
C GLU A 41 -17.22 -0.15 -2.93
N ARG A 42 -16.70 0.63 -3.88
CA ARG A 42 -15.52 1.48 -3.64
C ARG A 42 -15.97 2.74 -2.90
N ILE A 43 -15.52 2.89 -1.66
CA ILE A 43 -15.90 4.00 -0.79
C ILE A 43 -14.83 5.10 -0.68
N ASP A 44 -13.62 4.83 -1.17
CA ASP A 44 -12.53 5.81 -1.21
C ASP A 44 -11.53 5.47 -2.32
N ALA A 45 -10.92 6.52 -2.88
CA ALA A 45 -9.87 6.43 -3.87
C ALA A 45 -9.07 7.74 -3.94
N PHE A 46 -7.74 7.64 -3.93
CA PHE A 46 -6.86 8.77 -4.17
C PHE A 46 -5.56 8.33 -4.84
N GLU A 47 -4.93 9.27 -5.55
CA GLU A 47 -3.66 9.06 -6.22
C GLU A 47 -2.51 8.98 -5.23
N VAL A 48 -1.57 8.08 -5.50
CA VAL A 48 -0.33 7.90 -4.74
C VAL A 48 0.85 7.76 -5.70
N PRO A 49 2.09 8.03 -5.26
CA PRO A 49 3.25 7.89 -6.11
C PRO A 49 3.31 6.50 -6.74
N TYR A 50 3.61 6.46 -8.03
CA TYR A 50 3.60 5.23 -8.79
C TYR A 50 4.63 4.23 -8.26
N SER A 51 4.18 2.99 -8.12
CA SER A 51 5.05 1.89 -7.77
C SER A 51 4.51 0.62 -8.42
N PRO A 52 5.20 0.05 -9.43
CA PRO A 52 4.72 -1.15 -10.12
C PRO A 52 4.78 -2.40 -9.23
N TYR A 53 5.67 -2.41 -8.24
CA TYR A 53 5.81 -3.50 -7.28
C TYR A 53 6.13 -2.94 -5.90
N LEU A 54 5.90 -3.77 -4.87
CA LEU A 54 6.27 -3.48 -3.47
C LEU A 54 5.56 -2.23 -2.91
N SER A 55 4.29 -2.37 -2.53
CA SER A 55 3.55 -1.28 -1.89
C SER A 55 2.81 -1.78 -0.67
N SER A 56 2.51 -0.87 0.26
CA SER A 56 1.69 -1.19 1.43
C SER A 56 0.84 -0.01 1.87
N THR A 57 -0.28 -0.32 2.51
CA THR A 57 -1.19 0.66 3.11
C THR A 57 -1.47 0.26 4.56
N GLN A 58 -1.53 1.22 5.47
CA GLN A 58 -1.93 1.01 6.87
C GLN A 58 -2.92 2.09 7.28
N ALA A 59 -4.11 1.68 7.75
CA ALA A 59 -5.07 2.58 8.35
C ALA A 59 -4.59 3.05 9.73
N LEU A 60 -4.65 4.35 9.99
CA LEU A 60 -4.21 5.02 11.21
C LEU A 60 -5.34 5.89 11.76
N GLY A 61 -6.45 5.25 12.15
CA GLY A 61 -7.70 5.96 12.43
C GLY A 61 -8.28 6.56 11.16
N ASP A 62 -8.37 7.88 11.12
CA ASP A 62 -8.88 8.64 9.96
C ASP A 62 -7.83 8.84 8.86
N ASN A 63 -6.55 8.61 9.16
CA ASN A 63 -5.46 8.77 8.21
C ASN A 63 -5.06 7.45 7.55
N MET A 64 -4.34 7.56 6.44
CA MET A 64 -3.77 6.42 5.70
C MET A 64 -2.27 6.61 5.51
N LEU A 65 -1.47 5.65 5.97
CA LEU A 65 -0.07 5.54 5.59
C LEU A 65 0.03 4.71 4.31
N VAL A 66 0.69 5.25 3.28
CA VAL A 66 0.96 4.55 2.02
C VAL A 66 2.46 4.52 1.76
N ALA A 67 2.99 3.35 1.45
CA ALA A 67 4.36 3.16 0.98
C ALA A 67 4.35 2.77 -0.51
N SER A 68 5.11 3.52 -1.31
CA SER A 68 5.37 3.29 -2.73
C SER A 68 6.80 2.79 -2.90
N GLY A 69 6.97 1.48 -3.03
CA GLY A 69 8.25 0.80 -2.90
C GLY A 69 9.31 1.21 -3.90
N GLN A 70 8.97 1.20 -5.18
CA GLN A 70 9.90 1.59 -6.24
C GLN A 70 10.05 3.11 -6.38
N ASP A 71 9.07 3.91 -5.94
CA ASP A 71 9.30 5.35 -5.73
C ASP A 71 10.20 5.62 -4.51
N ILE A 72 10.45 4.59 -3.68
CA ILE A 72 11.31 4.67 -2.49
C ILE A 72 10.77 5.73 -1.52
N SER A 73 9.44 5.87 -1.46
CA SER A 73 8.77 6.89 -0.67
C SER A 73 7.58 6.34 0.12
N PHE A 74 7.25 7.02 1.20
CA PHE A 74 6.03 6.77 1.95
C PHE A 74 5.43 8.08 2.44
N GLY A 75 4.12 8.14 2.56
CA GLY A 75 3.41 9.32 3.00
C GLY A 75 2.16 9.00 3.79
N GLU A 76 1.79 9.92 4.66
CA GLU A 76 0.54 9.89 5.41
C GLU A 76 -0.45 10.86 4.74
N TYR A 77 -1.67 10.37 4.54
CA TYR A 77 -2.75 11.08 3.89
C TYR A 77 -3.91 11.24 4.88
N ASP A 78 -4.61 12.38 4.82
CA ASP A 78 -5.81 12.62 5.61
C ASP A 78 -7.01 11.81 5.10
N ALA A 79 -8.14 11.88 5.80
CA ALA A 79 -9.38 11.19 5.45
C ALA A 79 -9.98 11.58 4.08
N LYS A 80 -9.49 12.65 3.44
CA LYS A 80 -9.92 13.11 2.12
C LYS A 80 -8.92 12.74 1.03
N GLY A 81 -7.85 12.00 1.38
CA GLY A 81 -6.78 11.63 0.46
C GLY A 81 -5.78 12.76 0.19
N ASN A 82 -5.76 13.84 1.00
CA ASN A 82 -4.73 14.87 0.86
C ASN A 82 -3.45 14.45 1.56
N LEU A 83 -2.30 14.70 0.92
CA LEU A 83 -1.00 14.43 1.51
C LEU A 83 -0.75 15.34 2.73
N ILE A 84 -0.54 14.74 3.91
CA ILE A 84 -0.07 15.44 5.11
C ILE A 84 1.44 15.60 5.04
N LYS A 85 2.15 14.50 4.81
CA LYS A 85 3.61 14.49 4.72
C LYS A 85 4.11 13.28 3.94
N ARG A 86 5.17 13.48 3.15
CA ARG A 86 5.90 12.41 2.44
C ARG A 86 7.37 12.41 2.84
N PHE A 87 7.93 11.22 2.92
CA PHE A 87 9.35 10.95 3.14
C PHE A 87 9.89 10.09 2.01
N ARG A 88 11.15 10.28 1.67
CA ARG A 88 11.88 9.46 0.70
C ARG A 88 13.09 8.85 1.40
N TYR A 89 13.33 7.57 1.18
CA TYR A 89 14.54 6.94 1.67
C TYR A 89 15.73 7.33 0.77
N LEU A 90 16.84 7.74 1.39
CA LEU A 90 18.00 8.30 0.68
C LEU A 90 19.21 7.34 0.64
N GLY A 91 19.10 6.15 1.24
CA GLY A 91 20.18 5.16 1.23
C GLY A 91 20.27 4.39 -0.08
N GLU A 92 21.29 3.52 -0.16
CA GLU A 92 21.51 2.63 -1.30
C GLU A 92 20.51 1.47 -1.26
N THR A 93 19.30 1.71 -1.77
CA THR A 93 18.31 0.67 -2.06
C THR A 93 17.59 1.00 -3.36
N THR A 94 17.13 -0.04 -4.03
CA THR A 94 16.30 0.09 -5.24
C THR A 94 14.81 0.03 -4.92
N SER A 95 14.43 -0.29 -3.67
CA SER A 95 13.03 -0.30 -3.23
C SER A 95 12.88 -0.31 -1.70
N ILE A 96 11.69 0.06 -1.22
CA ILE A 96 11.21 -0.26 0.13
C ILE A 96 10.10 -1.30 0.05
N TYR A 97 10.02 -2.22 1.02
CA TYR A 97 9.00 -3.28 0.98
C TYR A 97 7.69 -2.88 1.66
N ARG A 98 7.74 -2.56 2.96
CA ARG A 98 6.59 -2.10 3.76
C ARG A 98 7.04 -1.07 4.78
N VAL A 99 6.15 -0.14 5.11
CA VAL A 99 6.33 0.82 6.19
C VAL A 99 5.14 0.72 7.13
N PHE A 100 5.42 0.73 8.42
CA PHE A 100 4.41 0.73 9.48
C PHE A 100 4.68 1.89 10.43
N LYS A 101 3.61 2.47 10.96
CA LYS A 101 3.64 3.45 12.04
C LYS A 101 2.93 2.86 13.25
N TYR A 102 3.60 2.88 14.38
CA TYR A 102 3.10 2.43 15.68
C TYR A 102 3.35 3.54 16.70
N ASP A 103 2.45 3.65 17.69
CA ASP A 103 2.64 4.51 18.87
C ASP A 103 3.67 3.94 19.85
N PHE A 104 3.90 2.62 19.80
CA PHE A 104 4.71 1.86 20.75
C PHE A 104 4.19 1.94 22.20
N ASP A 105 2.91 2.24 22.36
CA ASP A 105 2.23 2.22 23.66
C ASP A 105 2.22 0.79 24.20
N ASN A 106 2.48 0.67 25.51
CA ASN A 106 2.63 -0.60 26.22
C ASN A 106 3.77 -1.48 25.70
N PHE A 107 4.67 -0.94 24.88
CA PHE A 107 5.89 -1.60 24.43
C PHE A 107 7.15 -0.86 24.87
N TYR A 108 7.29 0.40 24.45
CA TYR A 108 8.38 1.28 24.88
C TYR A 108 7.90 2.36 25.85
N PHE A 109 6.64 2.76 25.76
CA PHE A 109 6.05 3.79 26.61
C PHE A 109 4.95 3.19 27.47
N THR A 110 5.00 3.42 28.79
CA THR A 110 3.88 3.12 29.68
C THR A 110 2.77 4.13 29.43
N GLN A 111 1.51 3.68 29.39
CA GLN A 111 0.38 4.61 29.33
C GLN A 111 0.45 5.56 30.54
N SER A 112 0.46 6.86 30.29
CA SER A 112 0.22 7.84 31.34
C SER A 112 -1.19 7.62 31.86
N GLU A 113 -1.33 7.34 33.15
CA GLU A 113 -2.63 7.41 33.82
C GLU A 113 -3.17 8.81 33.54
N ASN A 114 -4.31 8.90 32.84
CA ASN A 114 -4.98 10.17 32.61
C ASN A 114 -5.41 10.72 33.97
N GLU A 115 -4.82 11.85 34.40
CA GLU A 115 -5.38 12.74 35.42
C GLU A 115 -6.64 13.45 34.91
#